data_AF-A0A954KZT9-F1
#
_entry.id   AF-A0A954KZT9-F1
#
_cell.length_a   1.000
_cell.length_b   1.000
_cell.length_c   1.000
_cell.angle_alpha   90.00
_cell.angle_beta   90.00
_cell.angle_gamma   90.00
#
_symmetry.space_group_name_H-M   'P 1'
#
loop_
_entity.id
_entity.type
_entity.pdbx_description
1 polymer ?
#
loop_
_entity_poly.entity_id
_entity_poly.type
_entity_poly.pdbx_seq_one_letter_code
_entity_poly.pdbx_strand_id
1 'polypeptide(L)'
;MAMKKSQFDEWLRGRVEFQRKVTIGGCAAMAAVALIAFLLQGGLLYILLAWGYGRAAAIVSLLLIFGGMGIYTFLTAPKQLCDSLHDVTVDDRTVQLRIAPTMAAAWTYGLGSLDSDQSIPERIFGLLMVVPRMLWTSMYVGHRVQDVQAINVADCGRVLRFVLKKAERVNAAEIAEKFPDIDLTGILRQVSLIDGVVFLTKESVGLSLANRFRDDLEQGLRSAE
;
A
#
# COMPACT_ATOMS: atom_id res chain seq x y z
N MET A 1 -16.97 8.45 -29.15
CA MET A 1 -18.20 8.93 -28.46
C MET A 1 -18.04 8.53 -26.99
N ALA A 2 -18.47 9.31 -25.99
CA ALA A 2 -18.13 9.01 -24.58
C ALA A 2 -18.84 7.73 -24.07
N MET A 3 -18.09 6.80 -23.46
CA MET A 3 -18.62 5.55 -22.89
C MET A 3 -19.81 5.81 -21.95
N LYS A 4 -20.84 4.97 -22.05
CA LYS A 4 -22.00 5.05 -21.15
C LYS A 4 -21.55 4.79 -19.71
N LYS A 5 -22.12 5.52 -18.75
CA LYS A 5 -21.76 5.45 -17.32
C LYS A 5 -21.68 4.00 -16.80
N SER A 6 -22.59 3.12 -17.21
CA SER A 6 -22.64 1.72 -16.79
C SER A 6 -21.44 0.90 -17.25
N GLN A 7 -20.96 1.08 -18.48
CA GLN A 7 -19.79 0.37 -19.02
C GLN A 7 -18.50 0.80 -18.32
N PHE A 8 -18.39 2.09 -17.96
CA PHE A 8 -17.27 2.59 -17.17
C PHE A 8 -17.22 1.93 -15.80
N ASP A 9 -18.37 1.88 -15.11
CA ASP A 9 -18.46 1.35 -13.77
C ASP A 9 -18.16 -0.17 -13.76
N GLU A 10 -18.52 -0.89 -14.84
CA GLU A 10 -18.19 -2.31 -15.03
C GLU A 10 -16.70 -2.54 -15.29
N TRP A 11 -16.08 -1.74 -16.17
CA TRP A 11 -14.63 -1.78 -16.40
C TRP A 11 -13.85 -1.50 -15.11
N LEU A 12 -14.25 -0.47 -14.36
CA LEU A 12 -13.60 -0.09 -13.10
C LEU A 12 -13.76 -1.19 -12.06
N ARG A 13 -14.92 -1.85 -11.98
CA ARG A 13 -15.14 -3.01 -11.12
C ARG A 13 -14.19 -4.16 -11.47
N GLY A 14 -14.05 -4.48 -12.76
CA GLY A 14 -13.09 -5.48 -13.22
C GLY A 14 -11.65 -5.14 -12.85
N ARG A 15 -11.26 -3.86 -12.96
CA ARG A 15 -9.94 -3.37 -12.55
C ARG A 15 -9.70 -3.49 -11.04
N VAL A 16 -10.68 -3.10 -10.22
CA VAL A 16 -10.63 -3.24 -8.75
C VAL A 16 -10.52 -4.71 -8.36
N GLU A 17 -11.24 -5.61 -9.05
CA GLU A 17 -11.13 -7.05 -8.81
C GLU A 17 -9.75 -7.61 -9.21
N PHE A 18 -9.20 -7.19 -10.35
CA PHE A 18 -7.85 -7.54 -10.75
C PHE A 18 -6.83 -7.06 -9.70
N GLN A 19 -6.95 -5.82 -9.26
CA GLN A 19 -6.08 -5.27 -8.23
C GLN A 19 -6.19 -6.04 -6.93
N ARG A 20 -7.40 -6.41 -6.50
CA ARG A 20 -7.61 -7.29 -5.35
C ARG A 20 -6.84 -8.61 -5.49
N LYS A 21 -6.90 -9.27 -6.66
CA LYS A 21 -6.15 -10.51 -6.93
C LYS A 21 -4.63 -10.28 -6.83
N VAL A 22 -4.14 -9.17 -7.39
CA VAL A 22 -2.72 -8.79 -7.29
C VAL A 22 -2.31 -8.50 -5.84
N THR A 23 -3.13 -7.81 -5.05
CA THR A 23 -2.87 -7.54 -3.63
C THR A 23 -2.85 -8.81 -2.81
N ILE A 24 -3.78 -9.75 -3.05
CA ILE A 24 -3.76 -11.07 -2.41
C ILE A 24 -2.49 -11.85 -2.80
N GLY A 25 -2.12 -11.84 -4.08
CA GLY A 25 -0.88 -12.45 -4.56
C GLY A 25 0.36 -11.85 -3.89
N GLY A 26 0.41 -10.52 -3.76
CA GLY A 26 1.47 -9.80 -3.06
C GLY A 26 1.55 -10.16 -1.57
N CYS A 27 0.40 -10.23 -0.90
CA CYS A 27 0.29 -10.66 0.49
C CYS A 27 0.85 -12.07 0.70
N ALA A 28 0.45 -13.01 -0.17
CA ALA A 28 0.92 -14.40 -0.14
C ALA A 28 2.43 -14.49 -0.43
N ALA A 29 2.92 -13.71 -1.40
CA ALA A 29 4.35 -13.64 -1.71
C ALA A 29 5.18 -13.11 -0.52
N MET A 30 4.72 -12.05 0.15
CA MET A 30 5.38 -11.53 1.37
C MET A 30 5.41 -12.58 2.49
N ALA A 31 4.31 -13.29 2.72
CA ALA A 31 4.26 -14.36 3.72
C ALA A 31 5.21 -15.51 3.37
N ALA A 32 5.29 -15.89 2.09
CA ALA A 32 6.22 -16.92 1.62
C ALA A 32 7.69 -16.48 1.80
N VAL A 33 8.02 -15.24 1.46
CA VAL A 33 9.36 -14.66 1.69
C VAL A 33 9.70 -14.65 3.18
N ALA A 34 8.76 -14.25 4.04
CA ALA A 34 8.95 -14.27 5.48
C ALA A 34 9.23 -15.69 6.01
N LEU A 35 8.47 -16.68 5.52
CA LEU A 35 8.65 -18.08 5.90
C LEU A 35 10.02 -18.61 5.47
N ILE A 36 10.43 -18.36 4.22
CA ILE A 36 11.74 -18.77 3.71
C ILE A 36 12.86 -18.11 4.52
N ALA A 37 12.75 -16.79 4.76
CA ALA A 37 13.72 -16.06 5.56
C ALA A 37 13.80 -16.61 7.00
N PHE A 38 12.65 -16.94 7.61
CA PHE A 38 12.61 -17.54 8.94
C PHE A 38 13.29 -18.90 8.99
N LEU A 39 13.03 -19.77 8.00
CA LEU A 39 13.66 -21.09 7.94
C LEU A 39 15.18 -20.98 7.78
N LEU A 40 15.66 -20.06 6.93
CA LEU A 40 17.10 -19.85 6.71
C LEU A 40 17.78 -19.21 7.92
N GLN A 41 17.28 -18.06 8.38
CA GLN A 41 17.88 -17.30 9.48
C GLN A 41 17.71 -18.02 10.81
N GLY A 42 16.48 -18.48 11.10
CA GLY A 42 16.16 -19.24 12.30
C GLY A 42 16.87 -20.59 12.34
N GLY A 43 16.97 -21.29 11.20
CA GLY A 43 17.72 -22.54 11.10
C GLY A 43 19.22 -22.35 11.34
N LEU A 44 19.84 -21.31 10.75
CA LEU A 44 21.25 -20.99 10.98
C LEU A 44 21.51 -20.63 12.45
N LEU A 45 20.70 -19.74 13.02
CA LEU A 45 20.79 -19.35 14.43
C LEU A 45 20.57 -20.55 15.36
N TYR A 46 19.62 -21.43 15.03
CA TYR A 46 19.39 -22.66 15.78
C TYR A 46 20.63 -23.53 15.84
N ILE A 47 21.27 -23.79 14.69
CA ILE A 47 22.47 -24.65 14.62
C ILE A 47 23.60 -24.05 15.46
N LEU A 48 23.87 -22.75 15.31
CA LEU A 48 24.93 -22.06 16.06
C LEU A 48 24.69 -22.10 17.56
N LEU A 49 23.47 -21.81 18.01
CA LEU A 49 23.13 -21.79 19.43
C LEU A 49 23.04 -23.20 20.02
N ALA A 50 22.51 -24.17 19.27
CA ALA A 50 22.41 -25.54 19.73
C ALA A 50 23.79 -26.18 19.89
N TRP A 51 24.74 -25.81 19.03
CA TRP A 51 26.12 -26.25 19.14
C TRP A 51 26.83 -25.65 20.36
N GLY A 52 26.63 -24.37 20.67
CA GLY A 52 27.29 -23.70 21.80
C GLY A 52 26.64 -23.93 23.17
N TYR A 53 25.31 -23.97 23.24
CA TYR A 53 24.54 -23.90 24.49
C TYR A 53 23.55 -25.06 24.68
N GLY A 54 23.46 -25.97 23.70
CA GLY A 54 22.50 -27.07 23.70
C GLY A 54 21.14 -26.70 23.10
N ARG A 55 20.38 -27.74 22.69
CA ARG A 55 19.13 -27.60 21.92
C ARG A 55 18.04 -26.80 22.63
N ALA A 56 17.85 -27.03 23.94
CA ALA A 56 16.81 -26.35 24.71
C ALA A 56 17.07 -24.83 24.79
N ALA A 57 18.31 -24.44 25.10
CA ALA A 57 18.72 -23.03 25.15
C ALA A 57 18.59 -22.35 23.78
N ALA A 58 18.91 -23.05 22.69
CA ALA A 58 18.76 -22.54 21.34
C ALA A 58 17.30 -22.20 20.99
N ILE A 59 16.35 -23.08 21.32
CA ILE A 59 14.92 -22.84 21.08
C ILE A 59 14.43 -21.63 21.86
N VAL A 60 14.74 -21.56 23.16
CA VAL A 60 14.36 -20.42 24.01
C VAL A 60 14.94 -19.12 23.47
N SER A 61 16.21 -19.12 23.07
CA SER A 61 16.87 -17.93 22.52
C SER A 61 16.24 -17.46 21.21
N LEU A 62 15.89 -18.38 20.31
CA LEU A 62 15.18 -18.04 19.06
C LEU A 62 13.83 -17.40 19.34
N LEU A 63 13.06 -17.95 20.27
CA LEU A 63 11.76 -17.40 20.67
C LEU A 63 11.94 -15.99 21.26
N LEU A 64 12.97 -15.75 22.07
CA LEU A 64 13.25 -14.43 22.63
C LEU A 64 13.69 -13.43 21.54
N ILE A 65 14.55 -13.83 20.61
CA ILE A 65 15.04 -12.97 19.53
C ILE A 65 13.89 -12.59 18.59
N PHE A 66 13.23 -13.58 17.97
CA PHE A 66 12.15 -13.31 17.02
C PHE A 66 10.90 -12.77 17.71
N GLY A 67 10.60 -13.19 18.94
CA GLY A 67 9.52 -12.62 19.75
C GLY A 67 9.77 -11.16 20.10
N GLY A 68 10.98 -10.83 20.57
CA GLY A 68 11.37 -9.45 20.87
C GLY A 68 11.36 -8.55 19.63
N MET A 69 11.89 -9.04 18.50
CA MET A 69 11.85 -8.31 17.23
C MET A 69 10.42 -8.17 16.69
N GLY A 70 9.57 -9.18 16.88
CA GLY A 70 8.15 -9.13 16.55
C GLY A 70 7.42 -8.04 17.33
N ILE A 71 7.64 -7.98 18.65
CA ILE A 71 7.07 -6.91 19.50
C ILE A 71 7.59 -5.54 19.08
N TYR A 72 8.89 -5.39 18.83
CA TYR A 72 9.46 -4.14 18.36
C TYR A 72 8.85 -3.70 17.03
N THR A 73 8.67 -4.64 16.09
CA THR A 73 8.01 -4.38 14.80
C THR A 73 6.56 -3.98 15.01
N PHE A 74 5.80 -4.70 15.82
CA PHE A 74 4.41 -4.38 16.17
C PHE A 74 4.25 -2.94 16.68
N LEU A 75 5.18 -2.47 17.53
CA LEU A 75 5.13 -1.12 18.10
C LEU A 75 5.55 -0.01 17.13
N THR A 76 6.42 -0.33 16.15
CA THR A 76 7.00 0.67 15.24
C THR A 76 6.35 0.70 13.86
N ALA A 77 5.83 -0.43 13.40
CA ALA A 77 5.25 -0.57 12.07
C ALA A 77 4.01 0.30 11.81
N PRO A 78 3.08 0.51 12.77
CA PRO A 78 1.98 1.43 12.57
C PRO A 78 2.43 2.86 12.25
N LYS A 79 3.64 3.26 12.67
CA LYS A 79 4.20 4.59 12.37
C LYS A 79 4.83 4.68 10.98
N GLN A 80 5.15 3.55 10.35
CA GLN A 80 5.83 3.51 9.04
C GLN A 80 4.90 3.11 7.89
N LEU A 81 3.85 2.34 8.19
CA LEU A 81 2.84 1.90 7.22
C LEU A 81 1.48 2.59 7.44
N CYS A 82 1.40 3.71 8.15
CA CYS A 82 0.16 4.47 8.28
C CYS A 82 -0.21 5.21 6.99
N ASP A 83 -1.51 5.47 6.82
CA ASP A 83 -2.00 6.44 5.84
C ASP A 83 -1.27 7.78 6.06
N SER A 84 -0.73 8.37 4.99
CA SER A 84 -0.13 9.70 5.10
C SER A 84 -1.23 10.74 5.21
N LEU A 85 -1.15 11.56 6.26
CA LEU A 85 -2.06 12.66 6.49
C LEU A 85 -1.58 13.90 5.73
N HIS A 86 -2.48 14.49 4.96
CA HIS A 86 -2.23 15.76 4.29
C HIS A 86 -3.36 16.73 4.59
N ASP A 87 -3.03 17.88 5.16
CA ASP A 87 -3.97 18.96 5.37
C ASP A 87 -4.24 19.67 4.04
N VAL A 88 -5.51 19.81 3.68
CA VAL A 88 -5.95 20.57 2.52
C VAL A 88 -6.96 21.59 2.97
N THR A 89 -6.72 22.85 2.62
CA THR A 89 -7.71 23.92 2.81
C THR A 89 -8.70 23.89 1.65
N VAL A 90 -9.96 23.59 1.95
CA VAL A 90 -11.10 23.68 1.03
C VAL A 90 -12.13 24.60 1.68
N ASP A 91 -12.52 25.68 1.00
CA ASP A 91 -13.50 26.66 1.50
C ASP A 91 -13.25 27.15 2.94
N ASP A 92 -12.03 27.65 3.21
CA ASP A 92 -11.56 28.11 4.52
C ASP A 92 -11.60 27.07 5.66
N ARG A 93 -11.82 25.78 5.33
CA ARG A 93 -11.75 24.66 6.27
C ARG A 93 -10.58 23.75 5.93
N THR A 94 -9.76 23.42 6.93
CA THR A 94 -8.71 22.41 6.81
C THR A 94 -9.30 21.01 6.94
N VAL A 95 -9.25 20.24 5.85
CA VAL A 95 -9.66 18.84 5.79
C VAL A 95 -8.43 17.96 5.74
N GLN A 96 -8.35 16.98 6.63
CA GLN A 96 -7.28 15.98 6.63
C GLN A 96 -7.60 14.87 5.63
N LEU A 97 -6.81 14.79 4.57
CA LEU A 97 -6.83 13.70 3.61
C LEU A 97 -5.93 12.57 4.07
N ARG A 98 -6.42 11.34 3.94
CA ARG A 98 -5.69 10.10 4.23
C ARG A 98 -5.35 9.40 2.92
N ILE A 99 -4.06 9.27 2.64
CA ILE A 99 -3.57 8.58 1.43
C ILE A 99 -2.96 7.26 1.85
N ALA A 100 -3.44 6.16 1.27
CA ALA A 100 -2.92 4.84 1.59
C ALA A 100 -1.52 4.63 0.98
N PRO A 101 -0.52 4.12 1.73
CA PRO A 101 0.83 3.88 1.22
C PRO A 101 0.82 2.86 0.07
N THR A 102 1.63 3.02 -0.97
CA THR A 102 1.59 2.13 -2.14
C THR A 102 2.04 0.69 -1.83
N MET A 103 1.71 -0.28 -2.69
CA MET A 103 2.24 -1.64 -2.56
C MET A 103 3.78 -1.68 -2.61
N ALA A 104 4.38 -0.80 -3.40
CA ALA A 104 5.83 -0.64 -3.45
C ALA A 104 6.40 -0.21 -2.08
N ALA A 105 5.77 0.78 -1.43
CA ALA A 105 6.17 1.20 -0.09
C ALA A 105 6.08 0.06 0.94
N ALA A 106 5.04 -0.76 0.86
CA ALA A 106 4.90 -1.95 1.71
C ALA A 106 6.06 -2.95 1.50
N TRP A 107 6.40 -3.25 0.24
CA TRP A 107 7.56 -4.10 -0.09
C TRP A 107 8.88 -3.51 0.39
N THR A 108 9.11 -2.22 0.17
CA THR A 108 10.33 -1.52 0.63
C THR A 108 10.46 -1.58 2.15
N TYR A 109 9.38 -1.33 2.89
CA TYR A 109 9.39 -1.46 4.34
C TYR A 109 9.68 -2.91 4.78
N GLY A 110 9.04 -3.89 4.14
CA GLY A 110 9.23 -5.31 4.46
C GLY A 110 10.66 -5.80 4.24
N LEU A 111 11.29 -5.42 3.12
CA LEU A 111 12.68 -5.78 2.82
C LEU A 111 13.69 -4.98 3.64
N GLY A 112 13.29 -3.81 4.13
CA GLY A 112 14.19 -2.86 4.75
C GLY A 112 15.02 -2.08 3.74
N SER A 113 15.72 -1.06 4.22
CA SER A 113 16.69 -0.33 3.41
C SER A 113 17.97 -1.14 3.23
N LEU A 114 18.45 -1.21 1.99
CA LEU A 114 19.76 -1.77 1.60
C LEU A 114 20.79 -0.65 1.38
N ASP A 115 20.73 0.43 2.16
CA ASP A 115 21.70 1.52 2.06
C ASP A 115 23.14 1.00 2.27
N SER A 116 24.05 1.43 1.39
CA SER A 116 25.46 1.01 1.39
C SER A 116 26.21 1.43 2.67
N ASP A 117 25.72 2.47 3.35
CA ASP A 117 26.45 3.15 4.42
C ASP A 117 26.21 2.53 5.81
N GLN A 118 25.46 1.43 5.88
CA GLN A 118 25.18 0.73 7.13
C GLN A 118 26.40 -0.02 7.66
N SER A 119 26.64 0.08 8.96
CA SER A 119 27.63 -0.70 9.68
C SER A 119 27.28 -2.20 9.69
N ILE A 120 28.28 -3.07 9.88
CA ILE A 120 28.08 -4.53 9.91
C ILE A 120 26.98 -4.96 10.92
N PRO A 121 26.94 -4.43 12.16
CA PRO A 121 25.88 -4.76 13.11
C PRO A 121 24.49 -4.35 12.63
N GLU A 122 24.37 -3.16 12.02
CA GLU A 122 23.10 -2.68 11.46
C GLU A 122 22.62 -3.55 10.31
N ARG A 123 23.53 -4.02 9.45
CA ARG A 123 23.19 -4.96 8.37
C ARG A 123 22.69 -6.29 8.90
N ILE A 124 23.34 -6.86 9.91
CA ILE A 124 22.90 -8.11 10.55
C ILE A 124 21.53 -7.92 11.20
N PHE A 125 21.35 -6.82 11.94
CA PHE A 125 20.06 -6.49 12.55
C PHE A 125 18.96 -6.28 11.50
N GLY A 126 19.27 -5.54 10.43
CA GLY A 126 18.37 -5.32 9.30
C GLY A 126 17.94 -6.63 8.64
N LEU A 127 18.89 -7.55 8.43
CA LEU A 127 18.63 -8.87 7.88
C LEU A 127 17.70 -9.69 8.78
N LEU A 128 17.97 -9.73 10.10
CA LEU A 128 17.12 -10.45 11.06
C LEU A 128 15.71 -9.85 11.17
N MET A 129 15.60 -8.53 11.00
CA MET A 129 14.33 -7.81 11.00
C MET A 129 13.46 -8.06 9.77
N VAL A 130 13.99 -8.65 8.69
CA VAL A 130 13.22 -8.98 7.48
C VAL A 130 12.03 -9.87 7.80
N VAL A 131 12.21 -10.90 8.65
CA VAL A 131 11.15 -11.83 9.01
C VAL A 131 9.96 -11.13 9.69
N PRO A 132 10.14 -10.45 10.84
CA PRO A 132 9.02 -9.80 11.52
C PRO A 132 8.44 -8.65 10.69
N ARG A 133 9.27 -7.90 9.94
CA ARG A 133 8.77 -6.85 9.03
C ARG A 133 7.89 -7.43 7.94
N MET A 134 8.33 -8.48 7.24
CA MET A 134 7.54 -9.08 6.17
C MET A 134 6.24 -9.73 6.66
N LEU A 135 6.25 -10.39 7.82
CA LEU A 135 5.02 -10.90 8.43
C LEU A 135 4.05 -9.77 8.72
N TRP A 136 4.53 -8.69 9.34
CA TRP A 136 3.69 -7.54 9.67
C TRP A 136 3.14 -6.84 8.42
N THR A 137 4.00 -6.62 7.42
CA THR A 137 3.60 -6.05 6.13
C THR A 137 2.55 -6.93 5.44
N SER A 138 2.70 -8.25 5.49
CA SER A 138 1.71 -9.18 4.94
C SER A 138 0.35 -9.01 5.62
N MET A 139 0.31 -8.91 6.96
CA MET A 139 -0.93 -8.63 7.70
C MET A 139 -1.54 -7.28 7.30
N TYR A 140 -0.72 -6.23 7.20
CA TYR A 140 -1.15 -4.90 6.78
C TYR A 140 -1.76 -4.92 5.36
N VAL A 141 -1.08 -5.55 4.41
CA VAL A 141 -1.57 -5.72 3.03
C VAL A 141 -2.85 -6.56 3.02
N GLY A 142 -2.96 -7.55 3.89
CA GLY A 142 -4.18 -8.35 4.10
C GLY A 142 -5.38 -7.50 4.50
N HIS A 143 -5.22 -6.57 5.45
CA HIS A 143 -6.28 -5.61 5.78
C HIS A 143 -6.66 -4.73 4.58
N ARG A 144 -5.67 -4.33 3.78
CA ARG A 144 -5.91 -3.54 2.58
C ARG A 144 -6.77 -4.24 1.53
N VAL A 145 -6.79 -5.58 1.51
CA VAL A 145 -7.70 -6.34 0.63
C VAL A 145 -9.16 -6.02 0.96
N GLN A 146 -9.49 -5.82 2.24
CA GLN A 146 -10.84 -5.43 2.68
C GLN A 146 -11.15 -4.00 2.23
N ASP A 147 -10.19 -3.09 2.34
CA ASP A 147 -10.35 -1.70 1.88
C ASP A 147 -10.60 -1.61 0.38
N VAL A 148 -9.90 -2.42 -0.43
CA VAL A 148 -10.10 -2.48 -1.90
C VAL A 148 -11.49 -3.03 -2.24
N GLN A 149 -12.02 -3.98 -1.45
CA GLN A 149 -13.38 -4.50 -1.63
C GLN A 149 -14.46 -3.48 -1.27
N ALA A 150 -14.16 -2.55 -0.36
CA ALA A 150 -15.07 -1.50 0.09
C ALA A 150 -15.11 -0.27 -0.84
N ILE A 151 -14.37 -0.28 -1.96
CA ILE A 151 -14.34 0.84 -2.92
C ILE A 151 -15.72 1.07 -3.52
N ASN A 152 -16.23 2.30 -3.36
CA ASN A 152 -17.42 2.79 -4.04
C ASN A 152 -17.09 3.12 -5.50
N VAL A 153 -17.25 2.12 -6.36
CA VAL A 153 -16.94 2.21 -7.80
C VAL A 153 -17.67 3.37 -8.49
N ALA A 154 -18.92 3.64 -8.12
CA ALA A 154 -19.73 4.67 -8.78
C ALA A 154 -19.14 6.07 -8.55
N ASP A 155 -18.73 6.36 -7.32
CA ASP A 155 -18.29 7.70 -6.95
C ASP A 155 -16.81 7.91 -7.28
N CYS A 156 -15.97 6.89 -7.06
CA CYS A 156 -14.60 6.87 -7.58
C CYS A 156 -14.60 7.06 -9.09
N GLY A 157 -15.51 6.41 -9.81
CA GLY A 157 -15.62 6.54 -11.26
C GLY A 157 -16.08 7.93 -11.73
N ARG A 158 -16.85 8.66 -10.93
CA ARG A 158 -17.18 10.07 -11.22
C ARG A 158 -15.94 10.96 -11.13
N VAL A 159 -15.15 10.80 -10.05
CA VAL A 159 -13.91 11.55 -9.85
C VAL A 159 -12.88 11.21 -10.93
N LEU A 160 -12.63 9.93 -11.21
CA LEU A 160 -11.65 9.50 -12.21
C LEU A 160 -11.97 10.04 -13.61
N ARG A 161 -13.24 10.05 -14.02
CA ARG A 161 -13.65 10.65 -15.31
C ARG A 161 -13.45 12.15 -15.34
N PHE A 162 -13.68 12.85 -14.22
CA PHE A 162 -13.42 14.28 -14.13
C PHE A 162 -11.92 14.58 -14.29
N VAL A 163 -11.06 13.81 -13.62
CA VAL A 163 -9.60 13.94 -13.76
C VAL A 163 -9.13 13.62 -15.17
N LEU A 164 -9.65 12.54 -15.78
CA LEU A 164 -9.35 12.19 -17.16
C LEU A 164 -9.71 13.32 -18.14
N LYS A 165 -10.89 13.94 -17.97
CA LYS A 165 -11.35 15.02 -18.86
C LYS A 165 -10.49 16.27 -18.77
N LYS A 166 -9.95 16.57 -17.58
CA LYS A 166 -9.05 17.72 -17.37
C LYS A 166 -7.67 17.49 -17.98
N ALA A 167 -7.26 16.23 -18.20
CA ALA A 167 -5.98 15.81 -18.76
C ALA A 167 -4.72 16.37 -18.03
N GLU A 168 -4.93 16.99 -16.87
CA GLU A 168 -3.94 17.66 -16.04
C GLU A 168 -4.20 17.35 -14.56
N ARG A 169 -3.30 17.82 -13.69
CA ARG A 169 -3.47 17.74 -12.23
C ARG A 169 -4.77 18.42 -11.82
N VAL A 170 -5.60 17.71 -11.05
CA VAL A 170 -6.84 18.26 -10.48
C VAL A 170 -6.69 18.39 -8.97
N ASN A 171 -6.85 19.58 -8.44
CA ASN A 171 -6.75 19.82 -7.00
C ASN A 171 -7.93 19.20 -6.24
N ALA A 172 -7.71 18.80 -4.99
CA ALA A 172 -8.79 18.30 -4.13
C ALA A 172 -9.92 19.33 -3.94
N ALA A 173 -9.60 20.63 -3.89
CA ALA A 173 -10.59 21.71 -3.84
C ALA A 173 -11.49 21.74 -5.09
N GLU A 174 -10.93 21.54 -6.29
CA GLU A 174 -11.72 21.48 -7.54
C GLU A 174 -12.65 20.26 -7.56
N ILE A 175 -12.23 19.14 -6.97
CA ILE A 175 -13.07 17.94 -6.83
C ILE A 175 -14.23 18.22 -5.87
N ALA A 176 -13.96 18.89 -4.76
CA ALA A 176 -14.98 19.26 -3.76
C ALA A 176 -16.03 20.21 -4.36
N GLU A 177 -15.58 21.24 -5.09
CA GLU A 177 -16.47 22.18 -5.77
C GLU A 177 -17.34 21.48 -6.82
N LYS A 178 -16.75 20.53 -7.56
CA LYS A 178 -17.47 19.82 -8.62
C LYS A 178 -18.48 18.80 -8.09
N PHE A 179 -18.22 18.22 -6.93
CA PHE A 179 -19.00 17.15 -6.33
C PHE A 179 -19.26 17.43 -4.84
N PRO A 180 -20.10 18.43 -4.50
CA PRO A 180 -20.34 18.84 -3.11
C PRO A 180 -21.04 17.77 -2.28
N ASP A 181 -21.75 16.84 -2.92
CA ASP A 181 -22.51 15.78 -2.26
C ASP A 181 -21.65 14.55 -1.86
N ILE A 182 -20.36 14.55 -2.19
CA ILE A 182 -19.46 13.42 -1.99
C ILE A 182 -18.59 13.64 -0.74
N ASP A 183 -18.42 12.59 0.08
CA ASP A 183 -17.40 12.58 1.13
C ASP A 183 -15.99 12.57 0.51
N LEU A 184 -15.42 13.77 0.35
CA LEU A 184 -14.12 13.97 -0.28
C LEU A 184 -13.02 13.14 0.38
N THR A 185 -13.01 13.08 1.71
CA THR A 185 -11.96 12.36 2.45
C THR A 185 -12.04 10.87 2.21
N GLY A 186 -13.24 10.29 2.32
CA GLY A 186 -13.47 8.87 2.04
C GLY A 186 -13.13 8.51 0.60
N ILE A 187 -13.53 9.34 -0.36
CA ILE A 187 -13.33 9.08 -1.78
C ILE A 187 -11.88 9.23 -2.20
N LEU A 188 -11.19 10.28 -1.77
CA LEU A 188 -9.77 10.44 -2.10
C LEU A 188 -8.94 9.30 -1.50
N ARG A 189 -9.30 8.82 -0.30
CA ARG A 189 -8.69 7.60 0.23
C ARG A 189 -8.97 6.38 -0.67
N GLN A 190 -10.21 6.14 -1.08
CA GLN A 190 -10.56 5.01 -1.95
C GLN A 190 -9.92 5.10 -3.33
N VAL A 191 -9.84 6.30 -3.90
CA VAL A 191 -9.17 6.57 -5.17
C VAL A 191 -7.65 6.35 -5.04
N SER A 192 -7.05 6.64 -3.88
CA SER A 192 -5.63 6.31 -3.59
C SER A 192 -5.34 4.82 -3.51
N LEU A 193 -6.38 4.00 -3.32
CA LEU A 193 -6.26 2.56 -3.39
C LEU A 193 -6.26 2.05 -4.81
N ILE A 194 -6.59 2.84 -5.84
CA ILE A 194 -6.65 2.39 -7.23
C ILE A 194 -5.27 2.52 -7.88
N ASP A 195 -4.73 1.41 -8.37
CA ASP A 195 -3.43 1.41 -9.05
C ASP A 195 -3.46 2.22 -10.34
N GLY A 196 -2.49 3.12 -10.50
CA GLY A 196 -2.42 4.08 -11.62
C GLY A 196 -2.91 5.49 -11.29
N VAL A 197 -3.48 5.71 -10.10
CA VAL A 197 -3.74 7.06 -9.59
C VAL A 197 -2.52 7.59 -8.85
N VAL A 198 -2.10 8.80 -9.19
CA VAL A 198 -0.96 9.48 -8.57
C VAL A 198 -1.46 10.68 -7.78
N PHE A 199 -1.15 10.70 -6.48
CA PHE A 199 -1.38 11.85 -5.64
C PHE A 199 -0.15 12.76 -5.67
N LEU A 200 -0.36 14.01 -6.03
CA LEU A 200 0.66 15.05 -6.02
C LEU A 200 0.45 15.88 -4.77
N THR A 201 1.40 15.82 -3.84
CA THR A 201 1.29 16.44 -2.51
C THR A 201 2.13 17.71 -2.37
N LYS A 202 2.91 18.08 -3.39
CA LYS A 202 3.74 19.29 -3.39
C LYS A 202 2.88 20.50 -3.75
N GLU A 203 2.86 21.52 -2.89
CA GLU A 203 2.02 22.75 -2.96
C GLU A 203 0.57 22.52 -2.53
N SER A 204 -0.26 21.87 -3.35
CA SER A 204 -1.65 21.52 -3.06
C SER A 204 -1.86 20.01 -3.19
N VAL A 205 -2.73 19.37 -2.40
CA VAL A 205 -3.02 17.95 -2.69
C VAL A 205 -3.87 17.88 -3.95
N GLY A 206 -3.34 17.22 -4.97
CA GLY A 206 -4.01 17.01 -6.25
C GLY A 206 -3.92 15.56 -6.72
N LEU A 207 -4.80 15.23 -7.65
CA LEU A 207 -4.88 13.94 -8.30
C LEU A 207 -4.38 14.06 -9.74
N SER A 208 -3.64 13.05 -10.18
CA SER A 208 -3.29 12.84 -11.58
C SER A 208 -3.38 11.35 -11.91
N LEU A 209 -3.42 11.04 -13.20
CA LEU A 209 -3.46 9.68 -13.70
C LEU A 209 -2.11 9.35 -14.33
N ALA A 210 -1.56 8.18 -14.03
CA ALA A 210 -0.39 7.67 -14.72
C ALA A 210 -0.72 7.50 -16.22
N ASN A 211 0.24 7.77 -17.12
CA ASN A 211 0.02 7.73 -18.57
C ASN A 211 -0.62 6.41 -19.03
N ARG A 212 -0.09 5.27 -18.55
CA ARG A 212 -0.67 3.96 -18.86
C ARG A 212 -2.12 3.81 -18.39
N PHE A 213 -2.45 4.34 -17.22
CA PHE A 213 -3.82 4.29 -16.70
C PHE A 213 -4.75 5.21 -17.48
N ARG A 214 -4.24 6.36 -17.93
CA ARG A 214 -4.95 7.27 -18.85
C ARG A 214 -5.22 6.59 -20.19
N ASP A 215 -4.22 5.93 -20.76
CA ASP A 215 -4.33 5.22 -22.03
C ASP A 215 -5.28 4.01 -21.91
N ASP A 216 -5.21 3.25 -20.81
CA ASP A 216 -6.13 2.15 -20.50
C ASP A 216 -7.57 2.65 -20.33
N LEU A 217 -7.76 3.81 -19.67
CA LEU A 217 -9.04 4.49 -19.55
C LEU A 217 -9.58 4.91 -20.93
N GLU A 218 -8.73 5.53 -21.76
CA GLU A 218 -9.07 5.95 -23.13
C GLU A 218 -9.34 4.78 -24.07
N GLN A 219 -8.63 3.66 -23.92
CA GLN A 219 -8.86 2.44 -24.70
C GLN A 219 -10.09 1.68 -24.22
N GLY A 220 -10.34 1.60 -22.92
CA GLY A 220 -11.59 1.09 -22.36
C GLY A 220 -12.80 1.92 -22.81
N LEU A 221 -12.61 3.24 -22.98
CA LEU A 221 -13.58 4.14 -23.59
C LEU A 221 -13.84 3.87 -25.09
N ARG A 222 -12.87 3.28 -25.83
CA ARG A 222 -12.94 3.03 -27.29
C ARG A 222 -13.33 1.60 -27.68
N SER A 223 -13.03 0.60 -26.85
CA SER A 223 -13.24 -0.84 -27.15
C SER A 223 -14.65 -1.37 -26.83
N ALA A 224 -15.53 -0.48 -26.34
CA ALA A 224 -16.95 -0.73 -26.13
C ALA A 224 -17.84 -0.05 -27.20
N GLU A 225 -17.22 0.46 -28.27
CA GLU A 225 -17.86 0.85 -29.55
C GLU A 225 -18.03 -0.37 -30.46
#